data_AF-A0A9E4KFH3-F1
#
_entry.id   AF-A0A9E4KFH3-F1
#
_cell.length_a   1.000
_cell.length_b   1.000
_cell.length_c   1.000
_cell.angle_alpha   90.00
_cell.angle_beta   90.00
_cell.angle_gamma   90.00
#
_symmetry.space_group_name_H-M   'P 1'
#
loop_
_entity.id
_entity.type
_entity.pdbx_description
1 polymer ?
#
loop_
_entity_poly.entity_id
_entity_poly.type
_entity_poly.pdbx_seq_one_letter_code
_entity_poly.pdbx_strand_id
1 'polypeptide(L)'
;MTFWGLAYGSARAIVWIITPPVLLVALNLAGLVTPLGSLLVILPYAAALFFYLMPEQRKQWISKPLLATFRSVMPAMSQTEKEALNAGNVWWDGALFSGQPNWQDLLHQPACQLDQREQAFIDGPVEELCKMLDDWQITHEDKDLSPRIWEFIKSSGMFGMIIPESYGGLG
;
A
#
# COMPACT_ATOMS: atom_id res chain seq x y z
N MET A 1 -16.05 9.06 31.22
CA MET A 1 -15.13 9.98 30.53
C MET A 1 -13.71 9.40 30.33
N THR A 2 -13.23 8.50 31.18
CA THR A 2 -11.88 7.90 31.09
C THR A 2 -11.64 7.02 29.84
N PHE A 3 -12.65 6.26 29.41
CA PHE A 3 -12.55 5.39 28.21
C PHE A 3 -12.30 6.16 26.91
N TRP A 4 -13.06 7.24 26.69
CA TRP A 4 -12.95 8.07 25.47
C TRP A 4 -11.66 8.91 25.44
N GLY A 5 -11.17 9.38 26.60
CA GLY A 5 -9.89 10.12 26.68
C GLY A 5 -8.66 9.25 26.36
N LEU A 6 -8.65 7.99 26.80
CA LEU A 6 -7.56 7.05 26.51
C LEU A 6 -7.57 6.56 25.05
N ALA A 7 -8.76 6.47 24.43
CA ALA A 7 -8.91 6.09 23.02
C ALA A 7 -8.37 7.17 22.07
N TYR A 8 -8.55 8.45 22.42
CA TYR A 8 -8.07 9.56 21.60
C TYR A 8 -6.54 9.73 21.65
N GLY A 9 -5.89 9.37 22.77
CA GLY A 9 -4.45 9.54 22.98
C GLY A 9 -3.56 8.38 22.53
N SER A 10 -4.04 7.48 21.65
CA SER A 10 -3.31 6.30 21.16
C SER A 10 -2.61 5.50 22.28
N ALA A 11 -3.28 5.34 23.43
CA ALA A 11 -2.69 4.71 24.61
C ALA A 11 -2.17 3.29 24.29
N ARG A 12 -0.94 3.01 24.72
CA ARG A 12 -0.23 1.74 24.50
C ARG A 12 -1.11 0.57 24.97
N ALA A 13 -1.07 -0.56 24.27
CA ALA A 13 -1.90 -1.73 24.54
C ALA A 13 -1.88 -2.19 26.03
N ILE A 14 -0.75 -2.01 26.71
CA ILE A 14 -0.58 -2.27 28.14
C ILE A 14 -1.56 -1.49 29.02
N VAL A 15 -1.88 -0.23 28.67
CA VAL A 15 -2.82 0.61 29.44
C VAL A 15 -4.22 -0.01 29.41
N TRP A 16 -4.63 -0.52 28.26
CA TRP A 16 -5.92 -1.19 28.07
C TRP A 16 -5.99 -2.57 28.76
N ILE A 17 -4.84 -3.22 28.94
CA ILE A 17 -4.71 -4.52 29.63
C ILE A 17 -4.75 -4.36 31.17
N ILE A 18 -4.26 -3.24 31.71
CA ILE A 18 -4.14 -3.08 33.17
C ILE A 18 -5.35 -2.36 33.78
N THR A 19 -5.99 -1.46 33.03
CA THR A 19 -7.07 -0.62 33.57
C THR A 19 -8.29 -1.40 34.08
N PRO A 20 -8.84 -2.40 33.37
CA PRO A 20 -10.01 -3.15 33.83
C PRO A 20 -9.79 -3.98 35.11
N PRO A 21 -8.69 -4.74 35.26
CA PRO A 21 -8.39 -5.43 36.53
C PRO A 21 -8.25 -4.47 37.71
N VAL A 22 -7.55 -3.34 37.53
CA VAL A 22 -7.34 -2.34 38.59
C VAL A 22 -8.66 -1.73 39.04
N LEU A 23 -9.54 -1.37 38.10
CA LEU A 23 -10.87 -0.85 38.42
C LEU A 23 -11.72 -1.88 39.18
N LEU A 24 -11.68 -3.14 38.77
CA LEU A 24 -12.44 -4.22 39.39
C LEU A 24 -11.98 -4.51 40.84
N VAL A 25 -10.67 -4.43 41.11
CA VAL A 25 -10.13 -4.52 42.48
C VAL A 25 -10.60 -3.35 43.33
N ALA A 26 -10.55 -2.12 42.81
CA ALA A 26 -11.02 -0.94 43.53
C ALA A 26 -12.52 -1.02 43.89
N LEU A 27 -13.35 -1.53 42.97
CA LEU A 27 -14.79 -1.72 43.19
C LEU A 27 -15.10 -2.82 44.22
N ASN A 28 -14.29 -3.89 44.29
CA ASN A 28 -14.40 -4.91 45.33
C ASN A 28 -14.03 -4.35 46.71
N LEU A 29 -12.95 -3.55 46.80
CA LEU A 29 -12.53 -2.89 48.06
C LEU A 29 -13.57 -1.87 48.56
N ALA A 30 -14.29 -1.22 47.64
CA ALA A 30 -15.38 -0.31 47.96
C ALA A 30 -16.70 -1.03 48.35
N GLY A 31 -16.74 -2.37 48.30
CA GLY A 31 -17.94 -3.15 48.61
C GLY A 31 -19.08 -3.03 47.59
N LEU A 32 -18.81 -2.42 46.42
CA LEU A 32 -19.82 -2.15 45.39
C LEU A 32 -20.08 -3.36 44.48
N VAL A 33 -19.18 -4.35 44.48
CA VAL A 33 -19.25 -5.55 43.65
C VAL A 33 -19.00 -6.77 44.53
N THR A 34 -19.84 -7.79 44.38
CA THR A 34 -19.68 -9.05 45.09
C THR A 34 -18.61 -9.93 44.41
N PRO A 35 -17.97 -10.86 45.15
CA PRO A 35 -17.02 -11.81 44.58
C PRO A 35 -17.60 -12.59 43.39
N LEU A 36 -18.89 -12.92 43.44
CA LEU A 36 -19.59 -13.62 42.37
C LEU A 36 -19.79 -12.72 41.12
N GLY A 37 -20.10 -11.44 41.31
CA GLY A 37 -20.13 -10.45 40.23
C GLY A 37 -18.75 -10.21 39.61
N SER A 38 -17.68 -10.30 40.40
CA SER A 38 -16.30 -10.15 39.91
C SER A 38 -15.90 -11.27 38.93
N LEU A 39 -16.36 -12.50 39.17
CA LEU A 39 -16.11 -13.66 38.30
C LEU A 39 -16.75 -13.48 36.91
N LEU A 40 -17.95 -12.91 36.86
CA LEU A 40 -18.67 -12.65 35.61
C LEU A 40 -17.96 -11.66 34.69
N VAL A 41 -17.12 -10.77 35.24
CA VAL A 41 -16.36 -9.79 34.47
C VAL A 41 -14.96 -10.31 34.13
N ILE A 42 -14.29 -10.98 35.07
CA ILE A 42 -12.89 -11.39 34.89
C ILE A 42 -12.74 -12.60 33.98
N LEU A 43 -13.70 -13.52 33.95
CA LEU A 43 -13.67 -14.70 33.09
C LEU A 43 -13.72 -14.34 31.59
N PRO A 44 -14.70 -13.56 31.09
CA PRO A 44 -14.71 -13.16 29.69
C PRO A 44 -13.52 -12.26 29.35
N TYR A 45 -13.08 -11.42 30.28
CA TYR A 45 -11.90 -10.58 30.10
C TYR A 45 -10.62 -11.41 29.92
N ALA A 46 -10.37 -12.37 30.81
CA ALA A 46 -9.23 -13.27 30.75
C ALA A 46 -9.25 -14.14 29.48
N ALA A 47 -10.44 -14.63 29.07
CA ALA A 47 -10.60 -15.36 27.82
C ALA A 47 -10.27 -14.50 26.60
N ALA A 48 -10.75 -13.25 26.56
CA ALA A 48 -10.42 -12.32 25.47
C ALA A 48 -8.93 -11.98 25.42
N LEU A 49 -8.29 -11.78 26.58
CA LEU A 49 -6.87 -11.47 26.70
C LEU A 49 -5.99 -12.65 26.29
N PHE A 50 -6.38 -13.86 26.71
CA PHE A 50 -5.76 -15.11 26.26
C PHE A 50 -5.82 -15.25 24.74
N PHE A 51 -6.97 -14.95 24.13
CA PHE A 51 -7.15 -14.99 22.68
C PHE A 51 -6.33 -13.90 21.96
N TYR A 52 -6.21 -12.71 22.56
CA TYR A 52 -5.37 -11.63 22.03
C TYR A 52 -3.87 -11.94 22.08
N LEU A 53 -3.40 -12.59 23.15
CA LEU A 53 -2.00 -12.99 23.37
C LEU A 53 -1.55 -14.21 22.55
N MET A 54 -2.47 -14.94 21.92
CA MET A 54 -2.20 -16.15 21.13
C MET A 54 -2.26 -15.86 19.62
N PRO A 55 -1.22 -15.27 19.01
CA PRO A 55 -1.25 -14.84 17.62
C PRO A 55 -1.44 -16.01 16.65
N GLU A 56 -0.87 -17.18 16.94
CA GLU A 56 -0.97 -18.34 16.04
C GLU A 56 -2.38 -18.93 15.99
N GLN A 57 -3.10 -18.94 17.10
CA GLN A 57 -4.47 -19.45 17.16
C GLN A 57 -5.42 -18.48 16.45
N ARG A 58 -5.27 -17.17 16.68
CA ARG A 58 -6.01 -16.13 15.95
C ARG A 58 -5.80 -16.25 14.43
N LYS A 59 -4.53 -16.41 14.00
CA LYS A 59 -4.22 -16.57 12.57
C LYS A 59 -4.89 -17.80 11.98
N GLN A 60 -4.83 -18.94 12.68
CA GLN A 60 -5.39 -20.19 12.18
C GLN A 60 -6.92 -20.21 12.14
N TRP A 61 -7.57 -19.70 13.18
CA TRP A 61 -9.02 -19.87 13.36
C TRP A 61 -9.85 -18.70 12.84
N ILE A 62 -9.25 -17.52 12.70
CA ILE A 62 -9.94 -16.32 12.21
C ILE A 62 -9.35 -15.87 10.88
N SER A 63 -8.06 -15.53 10.85
CA SER A 63 -7.47 -14.87 9.67
C SER A 63 -7.43 -15.76 8.44
N LYS A 64 -7.00 -17.02 8.56
CA LYS A 64 -6.92 -17.98 7.45
C LYS A 64 -8.28 -18.27 6.80
N PRO A 65 -9.34 -18.65 7.55
CA PRO A 65 -10.64 -18.94 6.93
C PRO A 65 -11.25 -17.68 6.32
N LEU A 66 -11.16 -16.52 6.99
CA LEU A 66 -11.64 -15.26 6.44
C LEU A 66 -10.92 -14.90 5.12
N LEU A 67 -9.59 -15.06 5.07
CA LEU A 67 -8.81 -14.83 3.86
C LEU A 67 -9.19 -15.81 2.75
N ALA A 68 -9.48 -17.08 3.08
CA ALA A 68 -9.93 -18.06 2.11
C ALA A 68 -11.28 -17.67 1.48
N THR A 69 -12.24 -17.20 2.28
CA THR A 69 -13.52 -16.68 1.79
C THR A 69 -13.34 -15.44 0.93
N PHE A 70 -12.47 -14.51 1.33
CA PHE A 70 -12.16 -13.32 0.51
C PHE A 70 -11.53 -13.72 -0.83
N ARG A 71 -10.59 -14.67 -0.83
CA ARG A 71 -9.96 -15.17 -2.05
C ARG A 71 -10.94 -15.87 -2.99
N SER A 72 -11.98 -16.52 -2.48
CA SER A 72 -12.98 -17.16 -3.35
C SER A 72 -13.89 -16.18 -4.08
N VAL A 73 -14.02 -14.94 -3.58
CA VAL A 73 -14.83 -13.89 -4.21
C VAL A 73 -14.00 -12.98 -5.11
N MET A 74 -12.67 -12.96 -4.93
CA MET A 74 -11.79 -12.20 -5.81
C MET A 74 -11.73 -12.85 -7.20
N PRO A 75 -11.92 -12.06 -8.27
CA PRO A 75 -11.79 -12.57 -9.63
C PRO A 75 -10.35 -13.06 -9.87
N ALA A 76 -10.21 -14.11 -10.67
CA ALA A 76 -8.90 -14.57 -11.11
C ALA A 76 -8.27 -13.48 -11.99
N MET A 77 -7.11 -12.99 -11.58
CA MET A 77 -6.34 -11.99 -12.32
C MET A 77 -5.97 -12.56 -13.70
N SER A 78 -6.23 -11.81 -14.77
CA SER A 78 -5.84 -12.22 -16.11
C SER A 78 -4.32 -12.24 -16.27
N GLN A 79 -3.83 -13.00 -17.24
CA GLN A 79 -2.38 -13.14 -17.46
C GLN A 79 -1.71 -11.80 -17.77
N THR A 80 -2.40 -10.94 -18.53
CA THR A 80 -1.93 -9.58 -18.89
C THR A 80 -1.98 -8.62 -17.70
N GLU A 81 -3.02 -8.65 -16.86
CA GLU A 81 -3.07 -7.84 -15.63
C GLU A 81 -1.96 -8.24 -14.66
N LYS A 82 -1.66 -9.54 -14.58
CA LYS A 82 -0.59 -10.04 -13.72
C LYS A 82 0.79 -9.63 -14.22
N GLU A 83 1.02 -9.69 -15.53
CA GLU A 83 2.26 -9.18 -16.14
C GLU A 83 2.39 -7.67 -15.96
N ALA A 84 1.31 -6.90 -16.11
CA ALA A 84 1.31 -5.46 -15.85
C ALA A 84 1.58 -5.11 -14.37
N LEU A 85 1.02 -5.86 -13.43
CA LEU A 85 1.28 -5.68 -12.00
C LEU A 85 2.69 -6.09 -11.59
N ASN A 86 3.22 -7.18 -12.17
CA ASN A 86 4.59 -7.62 -11.91
C ASN A 86 5.65 -6.77 -12.62
N ALA A 87 5.28 -6.08 -13.69
CA ALA A 87 6.14 -5.07 -14.32
C ALA A 87 6.35 -3.87 -13.40
N GLY A 88 5.45 -3.66 -12.42
CA GLY A 88 5.63 -2.71 -11.34
C GLY A 88 6.41 -3.30 -10.16
N ASN A 89 7.35 -2.53 -9.64
CA ASN A 89 8.02 -2.78 -8.38
C ASN A 89 7.15 -2.23 -7.24
N VAL A 90 7.07 -2.94 -6.11
CA VAL A 90 6.53 -2.37 -4.86
C VAL A 90 7.64 -1.51 -4.27
N TRP A 91 7.40 -0.21 -4.16
CA TRP A 91 8.36 0.75 -3.62
C TRP A 91 8.09 0.94 -2.11
N TRP A 92 8.36 2.14 -1.60
CA TRP A 92 8.12 2.52 -0.23
C TRP A 92 6.63 2.48 0.19
N ASP A 93 5.71 2.59 -0.77
CA ASP A 93 4.27 2.49 -0.56
C ASP A 93 3.84 1.13 0.03
N GLY A 94 4.53 0.04 -0.30
CA GLY A 94 4.32 -1.26 0.33
C GLY A 94 4.55 -1.23 1.85
N ALA A 95 5.57 -0.48 2.32
CA ALA A 95 5.85 -0.32 3.74
C ALA A 95 4.74 0.49 4.44
N LEU A 96 4.18 1.48 3.76
CA LEU A 96 3.03 2.25 4.26
C LEU A 96 1.79 1.36 4.45
N PHE A 97 1.42 0.58 3.44
CA PHE A 97 0.23 -0.29 3.49
C PHE A 97 0.38 -1.50 4.43
N SER A 98 1.62 -1.91 4.73
CA SER A 98 1.89 -2.95 5.73
C SER A 98 1.80 -2.45 7.18
N GLY A 99 1.65 -1.13 7.40
CA GLY A 99 1.49 -0.52 8.72
C GLY A 99 2.79 -0.33 9.50
N GLN A 100 3.95 -0.52 8.86
CA GLN A 100 5.27 -0.27 9.45
C GLN A 100 6.15 0.55 8.48
N PRO A 101 5.76 1.80 8.13
CA PRO A 101 6.53 2.62 7.20
C PRO A 101 7.88 3.03 7.79
N ASN A 102 8.96 2.82 7.05
CA ASN A 102 10.26 3.38 7.37
C ASN A 102 10.48 4.70 6.64
N TRP A 103 10.23 5.82 7.32
CA TRP A 103 10.36 7.17 6.73
C TRP A 103 11.78 7.51 6.29
N GLN A 104 12.80 6.88 6.87
CA GLN A 104 14.19 7.12 6.47
C GLN A 104 14.42 6.62 5.05
N ASP A 105 13.86 5.47 4.68
CA ASP A 105 14.01 4.91 3.32
C ASP A 105 13.43 5.87 2.26
N LEU A 106 12.28 6.49 2.56
CA LEU A 106 11.67 7.48 1.67
C LEU A 106 12.54 8.74 1.54
N LEU A 107 13.05 9.26 2.65
CA LEU A 107 13.83 10.49 2.68
C LEU A 107 15.24 10.33 2.08
N HIS A 108 15.81 9.12 2.13
CA HIS A 108 17.11 8.82 1.54
C HIS A 108 17.02 8.37 0.08
N GLN A 109 15.82 8.32 -0.49
CA GLN A 109 15.66 7.93 -1.89
C GLN A 109 16.30 8.99 -2.79
N PRO A 110 17.30 8.62 -3.62
CA PRO A 110 17.97 9.58 -4.48
C PRO A 110 16.98 10.14 -5.51
N ALA A 111 17.16 11.42 -5.86
CA ALA A 111 16.48 11.97 -7.02
C ALA A 111 16.88 11.17 -8.26
N CYS A 112 15.91 10.86 -9.12
CA CYS A 112 16.20 10.29 -10.43
C CYS A 112 17.09 11.27 -11.20
N GLN A 113 18.28 10.84 -11.59
CA GLN A 113 19.18 11.62 -12.43
C GLN A 113 19.25 10.94 -13.78
N LEU A 114 19.03 11.72 -14.82
CA LEU A 114 19.19 11.25 -16.19
C LEU A 114 20.67 11.17 -16.53
N ASP A 115 21.06 10.08 -17.18
CA ASP A 115 22.38 10.00 -17.77
C ASP A 115 22.50 10.94 -18.99
N GLN A 116 23.72 11.09 -19.51
CA GLN A 116 23.97 12.00 -20.63
C GLN A 116 23.20 11.60 -21.90
N ARG A 117 22.98 10.31 -22.12
CA ARG A 117 22.27 9.79 -23.29
C ARG A 117 20.77 10.01 -23.15
N GLU A 118 20.19 9.72 -21.99
CA GLU A 118 18.80 9.98 -21.65
C GLU A 118 18.49 11.47 -21.76
N GLN A 119 19.36 12.33 -21.21
CA GLN A 119 19.22 13.78 -21.34
C GLN A 119 19.28 14.22 -22.80
N ALA A 120 20.23 13.70 -23.59
CA ALA A 120 20.31 14.00 -25.03
C ALA A 120 19.09 13.50 -25.82
N PHE A 121 18.46 12.40 -25.40
CA PHE A 121 17.24 11.90 -26.00
C PHE A 121 16.03 12.81 -25.72
N ILE A 122 15.94 13.33 -24.50
CA ILE A 122 14.92 14.31 -24.10
C ILE A 122 15.13 15.63 -24.85
N ASP A 123 16.36 16.16 -24.86
CA ASP A 123 16.66 17.48 -25.44
C ASP A 123 16.67 17.48 -26.98
N GLY A 124 16.74 16.31 -27.61
CA GLY A 124 16.74 16.13 -29.07
C GLY A 124 15.42 15.55 -29.58
N PRO A 125 15.32 14.22 -29.76
CA PRO A 125 14.13 13.56 -30.33
C PRO A 125 12.80 13.95 -29.66
N VAL A 126 12.75 14.05 -28.33
CA VAL A 126 11.48 14.39 -27.63
C VAL A 126 11.10 15.84 -27.88
N GLU A 127 12.04 16.77 -27.73
CA GLU A 127 11.82 18.19 -28.02
C GLU A 127 11.43 18.44 -29.48
N GLU A 128 12.02 17.71 -30.44
CA GLU A 128 11.64 17.77 -31.85
C GLU A 128 10.22 17.24 -32.07
N LEU A 129 9.83 16.12 -31.45
CA LEU A 129 8.46 15.64 -31.50
C LEU A 129 7.48 16.70 -30.96
N CYS A 130 7.76 17.29 -29.80
CA CYS A 130 6.90 18.31 -29.20
C CYS A 130 6.67 19.49 -30.15
N LYS A 131 7.67 19.91 -30.92
CA LYS A 131 7.54 20.97 -31.94
C LYS A 131 6.72 20.56 -33.16
N MET A 132 6.64 19.27 -33.46
CA MET A 132 5.86 18.74 -34.58
C MET A 132 4.37 18.56 -34.25
N LEU A 133 4.00 18.51 -32.96
CA LEU A 133 2.64 18.25 -32.51
C LEU A 133 1.81 19.55 -32.50
N ASP A 134 0.61 19.49 -33.08
CA ASP A 134 -0.45 20.48 -32.91
C ASP A 134 -1.66 19.78 -32.28
N ASP A 135 -1.95 20.11 -31.02
CA ASP A 135 -2.99 19.43 -30.23
C ASP A 135 -4.39 19.61 -30.83
N TRP A 136 -4.71 20.81 -31.35
CA TRP A 136 -6.02 21.08 -31.92
C TRP A 136 -6.22 20.29 -33.21
N GLN A 137 -5.24 20.32 -34.09
CA GLN A 137 -5.28 19.58 -35.35
C GLN A 137 -5.43 18.08 -35.10
N ILE A 138 -4.63 17.51 -34.18
CA ILE A 138 -4.64 16.08 -33.87
C ILE A 138 -5.98 15.64 -33.28
N THR A 139 -6.51 16.38 -32.31
CA THR A 139 -7.68 15.93 -31.54
C THR A 139 -9.01 16.30 -32.18
N HIS A 140 -9.10 17.43 -32.89
CA HIS A 140 -10.37 17.97 -33.41
C HIS A 140 -10.51 17.82 -34.92
N GLU A 141 -9.44 17.91 -35.70
CA GLU A 141 -9.48 17.84 -37.17
C GLU A 141 -9.19 16.42 -37.67
N ASP A 142 -7.96 15.95 -37.49
CA ASP A 142 -7.45 14.71 -38.05
C ASP A 142 -7.89 13.48 -37.23
N LYS A 143 -8.15 13.67 -35.92
CA LYS A 143 -8.46 12.60 -34.94
C LYS A 143 -7.42 11.49 -34.88
N ASP A 144 -6.20 11.79 -35.31
CA ASP A 144 -5.04 10.90 -35.34
C ASP A 144 -3.77 11.77 -35.47
N LEU A 145 -2.60 11.17 -35.26
CA LEU A 145 -1.32 11.77 -35.59
C LEU A 145 -1.09 11.70 -37.11
N SER A 146 -0.46 12.73 -37.67
CA SER A 146 -0.10 12.71 -39.10
C SER A 146 0.89 11.56 -39.41
N PRO A 147 0.91 11.03 -40.64
CA PRO A 147 1.85 9.98 -41.03
C PRO A 147 3.32 10.34 -40.75
N ARG A 148 3.67 11.62 -40.94
CA ARG A 148 5.02 12.15 -40.66
C ARG A 148 5.38 12.04 -39.18
N ILE A 149 4.45 12.35 -38.29
CA ILE A 149 4.66 12.23 -36.84
C ILE A 149 4.79 10.75 -36.47
N TRP A 150 3.90 9.89 -37.00
CA TRP A 150 3.98 8.44 -36.78
C TRP A 150 5.32 7.84 -37.22
N GLU A 151 5.84 8.23 -38.38
CA GLU A 151 7.15 7.80 -38.87
C GLU A 151 8.29 8.27 -37.98
N PHE A 152 8.26 9.52 -37.53
CA PHE A 152 9.27 10.08 -36.64
C PHE A 152 9.33 9.34 -35.29
N ILE A 153 8.19 9.06 -34.67
CA ILE A 153 8.14 8.33 -33.39
C ILE A 153 8.73 6.92 -33.54
N LYS A 154 8.43 6.24 -34.65
CA LYS A 154 8.96 4.90 -34.94
C LYS A 154 10.46 4.91 -35.19
N SER A 155 10.95 5.84 -36.04
CA SER A 155 12.37 5.92 -36.39
C SER A 155 13.24 6.37 -35.23
N SER A 156 12.70 7.19 -34.33
CA SER A 156 13.39 7.69 -33.13
C SER A 156 13.44 6.66 -31.98
N GLY A 157 12.80 5.50 -32.12
CA GLY A 157 12.83 4.44 -31.10
C GLY A 157 11.98 4.70 -29.86
N MET A 158 11.07 5.69 -29.88
CA MET A 158 10.26 6.07 -28.71
C MET A 158 9.38 4.94 -28.17
N PHE A 159 8.91 4.03 -29.02
CA PHE A 159 8.12 2.87 -28.57
C PHE A 159 8.96 1.79 -27.87
N GLY A 160 10.29 1.90 -27.90
CA GLY A 160 11.23 0.92 -27.36
C GLY A 160 12.03 1.41 -26.15
N MET A 161 11.56 2.44 -25.43
CA MET A 161 12.31 3.05 -24.33
C MET A 161 12.63 2.12 -23.15
N ILE A 162 11.80 1.09 -22.92
CA ILE A 162 11.97 0.09 -21.84
C ILE A 162 12.46 -1.27 -22.35
N ILE A 163 12.72 -1.36 -23.66
CA ILE A 163 13.15 -2.60 -24.30
C ILE A 163 14.68 -2.61 -24.27
N PRO A 164 15.31 -3.71 -23.80
CA PRO A 164 16.76 -3.80 -23.77
C PRO A 164 17.39 -3.57 -25.14
N GLU A 165 18.56 -2.93 -25.15
CA GLU A 165 19.31 -2.66 -26.39
C GLU A 165 19.60 -3.93 -27.21
N SER A 166 19.76 -5.08 -26.54
CA SER A 166 19.97 -6.38 -27.20
C SER A 166 18.83 -6.79 -28.13
N TYR A 167 17.63 -6.23 -27.92
CA TYR A 167 16.45 -6.45 -28.75
C TYR A 167 16.12 -5.23 -29.64
N GLY A 168 17.01 -4.24 -29.70
CA GLY A 168 16.86 -3.03 -30.52
C GLY A 168 16.06 -1.90 -29.87
N GLY A 169 15.87 -1.91 -28.55
CA GLY A 169 15.33 -0.77 -27.81
C GLY A 169 16.39 0.21 -27.32
N LEU A 170 16.00 1.16 -26.45
CA LEU A 170 16.85 2.26 -25.99
C LEU A 170 17.43 2.08 -24.58
N GLY A 171 16.97 1.08 -23.81
CA GLY A 171 17.34 0.85 -22.42
C GLY A 171 16.79 -0.45 -21.88
#